data_AF-A0A645DZB8-F1
#
_entry.id   AF-A0A645DZB8-F1
#
_cell.length_a   1.000
_cell.length_b   1.000
_cell.length_c   1.000
_cell.angle_alpha   90.00
_cell.angle_beta   90.00
_cell.angle_gamma   90.00
#
_symmetry.space_group_name_H-M   'P 1'
#
loop_
_entity.id
_entity.type
_entity.pdbx_description
1 polymer ?
#
loop_
_entity_poly.entity_id
_entity_poly.type
_entity_poly.pdbx_seq_one_letter_code
_entity_poly.pdbx_strand_id
1 'polypeptide(L)' 'MLYLSDLYASLAPDMKRLKGFDKISLQPGESKTVSFTLTKKELSFVNIDNKTIAEPGEFEVKIGDQKERFNLK' A
#
# COMPACT_ATOMS: atom_id res chain seq x y z
N MET A 1 3.31 9.93 2.51
CA MET A 1 3.72 8.52 2.66
C MET A 1 2.51 7.65 2.36
N LEU A 2 2.69 6.61 1.54
CA LEU A 2 1.69 5.60 1.20
C LEU A 2 1.97 4.33 2.01
N TYR A 3 1.01 3.95 2.85
CA TYR A 3 1.01 2.68 3.55
C TYR A 3 -0.01 1.73 2.92
N LEU A 4 0.32 0.43 2.94
CA LEU A 4 -0.55 -0.66 2.52
C LEU A 4 -0.73 -1.65 3.67
N SER A 5 -1.98 -2.04 3.92
CA SER A 5 -2.34 -3.13 4.82
C SER A 5 -3.10 -4.19 4.06
N ASP A 6 -2.73 -5.45 4.28
CA ASP A 6 -3.48 -6.62 3.82
C ASP A 6 -4.39 -7.04 4.98
N LEU A 7 -5.70 -7.04 4.76
CA LEU A 7 -6.67 -7.26 5.85
C LEU A 7 -6.89 -8.75 6.13
N TYR A 8 -6.69 -9.61 5.13
CA TYR A 8 -6.88 -11.06 5.24
C TYR A 8 -5.86 -11.77 4.37
N ALA A 9 -4.90 -12.43 5.01
CA ALA A 9 -3.88 -13.23 4.33
C ALA A 9 -3.75 -14.60 4.99
N SER A 10 -3.27 -15.58 4.21
CA SER A 10 -3.03 -16.95 4.70
C SER A 10 -1.98 -17.01 5.83
N LEU A 11 -1.04 -16.06 5.79
CA LEU A 11 -0.07 -15.79 6.85
C LEU A 11 -0.48 -14.49 7.54
N ALA A 12 -0.36 -14.44 8.87
CA ALA A 12 -0.63 -13.21 9.64
C ALA A 12 0.12 -12.02 9.03
N PRO A 13 -0.58 -11.01 8.45
CA PRO A 13 0.07 -9.93 7.74
C PRO A 13 0.61 -8.88 8.69
N ASP A 14 1.63 -8.14 8.23
CA ASP A 14 2.05 -6.91 8.91
C ASP A 14 0.88 -5.93 9.01
N MET A 15 0.73 -5.28 10.16
CA MET A 15 -0.36 -4.31 10.36
C MET A 15 -0.36 -3.18 9.30
N LYS A 16 0.81 -2.73 8.85
CA LYS A 16 0.98 -1.76 7.75
C LYS A 16 2.40 -1.82 7.18
N ARG A 17 2.55 -1.62 5.87
CA ARG A 17 3.84 -1.60 5.16
C ARG A 17 3.99 -0.29 4.39
N LEU A 18 5.11 0.41 4.54
CA LEU A 18 5.40 1.61 3.73
C LEU A 18 5.72 1.18 2.29
N LYS A 19 4.95 1.66 1.32
CA LYS A 19 5.13 1.32 -0.11
C LYS A 19 5.66 2.47 -0.95
N GLY A 20 5.46 3.71 -0.51
CA GLY A 20 5.97 4.87 -1.22
C GLY A 20 6.02 6.11 -0.34
N PHE A 21 6.92 7.02 -0.67
CA PHE A 21 6.94 8.36 -0.11
C PHE A 21 7.49 9.33 -1.15
N ASP A 22 7.03 10.58 -1.06
CA ASP A 22 7.57 11.66 -1.86
C ASP A 22 7.72 12.88 -0.95
N LYS A 23 8.83 13.61 -1.11
CA LYS A 23 9.14 14.81 -0.34
C LYS A 23 8.94 16.01 -1.26
N ILE A 24 7.80 16.66 -1.12
CA ILE A 24 7.44 17.83 -1.92
C ILE A 24 7.76 19.13 -1.17
N SER A 25 8.12 20.16 -1.93
CA SER A 25 8.17 21.56 -1.47
C SER A 25 7.00 22.31 -2.07
N LEU A 26 6.36 23.17 -1.28
CA LEU A 26 5.20 23.98 -1.66
C LEU A 26 5.42 25.42 -1.23
N GLN A 27 5.11 26.36 -2.12
CA GLN A 27 4.97 27.77 -1.77
C GLN A 27 3.62 28.04 -1.07
N PRO A 28 3.46 29.19 -0.38
CA PRO A 28 2.18 29.56 0.19
C PRO A 28 1.06 29.57 -0.86
N GLY A 29 0.02 28.78 -0.64
CA GLY A 29 -1.12 28.63 -1.55
C GLY A 29 -0.89 27.67 -2.72
N GLU A 30 0.31 27.11 -2.89
CA GLU A 30 0.59 26.11 -3.94
C GLU A 30 -0.04 24.76 -3.58
N SER A 31 -0.58 24.07 -4.59
CA SER A 31 -1.07 22.69 -4.48
C SER A 31 -0.38 21.82 -5.51
N LYS A 32 -0.03 20.58 -5.13
CA LYS A 32 0.56 19.57 -6.02
C LYS A 32 -0.18 18.26 -5.91
N THR A 33 -0.39 17.61 -7.05
CA THR A 33 -0.85 16.22 -7.10
C THR A 33 0.35 15.30 -6.95
N VAL A 34 0.30 14.41 -5.96
CA VAL A 34 1.28 13.35 -5.77
C VAL A 34 0.64 12.02 -6.17
N SER A 35 1.30 11.28 -7.07
CA SER A 35 0.80 10.01 -7.59
C SER A 35 1.71 8.86 -7.17
N PHE A 36 1.11 7.79 -6.67
CA PHE A 36 1.79 6.54 -6.38
C PHE A 36 1.20 5.43 -7.22
N THR A 37 2.05 4.55 -7.75
CA THR A 37 1.62 3.37 -8.50
C THR A 37 1.87 2.13 -7.66
N LEU A 38 0.82 1.35 -7.42
CA LEU A 38 0.93 0.02 -6.81
C LEU A 38 0.85 -1.02 -7.92
N THR A 39 1.87 -1.86 -8.03
CA THR A 39 1.87 -3.04 -8.90
C THR A 39 1.64 -4.29 -8.05
N LYS A 40 1.48 -5.44 -8.69
CA LYS A 40 1.36 -6.73 -8.00
C LYS A 40 2.52 -6.98 -7.03
N LYS A 41 3.73 -6.50 -7.36
CA LYS A 41 4.91 -6.64 -6.50
C LYS A 41 4.74 -5.94 -5.15
N GLU A 42 4.13 -4.77 -5.12
CA GLU A 42 3.88 -4.03 -3.88
C GLU A 42 2.79 -4.70 -3.02
N LEU A 43 1.86 -5.43 -3.65
CA LEU A 43 0.81 -6.18 -2.96
C LEU A 43 1.33 -7.53 -2.42
N SER A 44 2.37 -8.08 -3.04
CA SER A 44 2.89 -9.40 -2.66
C SER A 44 3.54 -9.47 -1.28
N PHE A 45 3.62 -10.68 -0.75
CA PHE A 45 4.44 -11.09 0.40
C PHE A 45 5.12 -12.45 0.10
N VAL A 46 6.05 -12.85 0.97
CA VAL A 46 6.72 -14.15 0.88
C VAL A 46 5.95 -15.15 1.73
N ASN A 47 5.41 -16.20 1.11
CA ASN A 47 4.66 -17.24 1.82
C ASN A 47 5.58 -18.26 2.49
N ILE A 48 4.99 -19.25 3.18
CA ILE A 48 5.73 -20.32 3.88
C ILE A 48 6.60 -21.21 2.97
N ASP A 49 6.28 -21.25 1.68
CA ASP A 49 7.05 -21.99 0.66
C ASP A 49 8.19 -21.15 0.04
N ASN A 50 8.51 -19.98 0.61
CA ASN A 50 9.45 -19.00 0.07
C ASN A 50 9.10 -18.49 -1.33
N LYS A 51 7.80 -18.40 -1.65
CA LYS A 51 7.31 -17.84 -2.92
C LYS A 51 6.75 -16.44 -2.70
N THR A 52 7.13 -15.52 -3.58
CA THR A 52 6.54 -14.17 -3.62
C THR A 52 5.17 -14.24 -4.31
N ILE A 53 4.10 -14.10 -3.55
CA ILE A 53 2.72 -14.18 -4.04
C ILE A 53 1.93 -12.95 -3.60
N ALA A 54 0.92 -12.58 -4.40
CA ALA A 54 -0.13 -11.66 -3.97
C ALA A 54 -1.42 -12.47 -3.96
N GLU A 55 -2.07 -12.52 -2.80
CA GLU A 55 -3.32 -13.25 -2.60
C GLU A 55 -4.52 -12.34 -2.95
N PRO A 56 -5.57 -12.87 -3.60
CA PRO A 56 -6.83 -12.15 -3.72
C PRO A 56 -7.37 -11.81 -2.34
N GLY A 57 -7.89 -10.60 -2.17
CA GLY A 57 -8.30 -10.12 -0.86
C GLY A 57 -8.55 -8.63 -0.80
N GLU A 58 -8.94 -8.17 0.39
CA GLU A 58 -9.19 -6.76 0.67
C GLU A 58 -7.91 -6.08 1.19
N PHE A 59 -7.53 -5.00 0.54
CA PHE A 59 -6.38 -4.18 0.91
C PHE A 59 -6.85 -2.80 1.34
N GLU A 60 -6.14 -2.20 2.30
CA GLU A 60 -6.32 -0.81 2.72
C GLU A 60 -5.08 0.00 2.33
N VAL A 61 -5.26 1.10 1.59
CA VAL A 61 -4.23 2.13 1.40
C VAL A 61 -4.46 3.27 2.37
N LYS A 62 -3.37 3.83 2.90
CA LYS A 62 -3.42 5.00 3.78
C LYS A 62 -2.40 6.05 3.35
N ILE A 63 -2.87 7.28 3.18
CA ILE A 63 -2.05 8.47 2.90
C ILE A 63 -2.46 9.56 3.89
N GLY A 64 -1.54 9.94 4.79
CA GLY A 64 -1.85 10.90 5.85
C GLY A 64 -2.96 10.37 6.77
N ASP A 65 -4.03 11.15 6.90
CA ASP A 65 -5.26 10.84 7.64
C ASP A 65 -6.33 10.14 6.77
N GLN A 66 -6.12 10.07 5.46
CA GLN A 66 -7.04 9.43 4.53
C GLN A 66 -6.72 7.95 4.35
N LYS A 67 -7.77 7.16 4.17
CA LYS A 67 -7.67 5.72 3.88
C LYS A 67 -8.76 5.30 2.90
N GLU A 68 -8.45 4.31 2.09
CA GLU A 68 -9.37 3.74 1.12
C GLU A 68 -9.12 2.23 1.01
N ARG A 69 -10.17 1.47 0.70
CA ARG A 69 -10.11 0.02 0.56
C ARG A 69 -10.44 -0.42 -0.84
N PHE A 70 -9.77 -1.46 -1.29
CA PHE A 70 -10.02 -2.08 -2.59
C PHE A 70 -9.82 -3.59 -2.53
N ASN A 71 -10.41 -4.30 -3.49
CA ASN A 71 -10.27 -5.75 -3.60
C ASN A 71 -9.33 -6.10 -4.75
N LEU A 72 -8.32 -6.92 -4.46
CA LEU A 72 -7.51 -7.58 -5.47
C LEU A 72 -8.24 -8.86 -5.91
N LYS A 73 -8.55 -8.96 -7.19
CA LYS A 73 -9.17 -10.14 -7.80
C LYS A 73 -8.12 -11.09 -8.37
#